data_AF-A0A9D5Q6X3-F1
#
_entry.id   AF-A0A9D5Q6X3-F1
#
_cell.length_a   1.000
_cell.length_b   1.000
_cell.length_c   1.000
_cell.angle_alpha   90.00
_cell.angle_beta   90.00
_cell.angle_gamma   90.00
#
_symmetry.space_group_name_H-M   'P 1'
#
loop_
_entity.id
_entity.type
_entity.pdbx_description
1 polymer ?
#
loop_
_entity_poly.entity_id
_entity_poly.type
_entity_poly.pdbx_seq_one_letter_code
_entity_poly.pdbx_strand_id
1 'polypeptide(L)'
;MRHPTTQKQGEGTPMDTQKSILIIDDEPQLLQGFVRVLQRAGYAVQGTPTGAEGMRLAQMLAPDLILLDVVLQDTPGLEVCRQLRALPELHATSILLFSGVKTSSEEQAQGLETGADGYILKPVSNRELLARVEAMFRIKDAEMKLSKALEDLQQQHETLLATQHQLKTSQQKYASLYHLAPIGYCTLNEHGVILEANSTLADQLGVSRKQLINRYLTDFIAEAERQTFLAYLTHVFTTSRHQTCDVRLQRHNSPHMIAHLESLVINEHPDQPPHCRTAVTDITTHKRTEVKLRETLKETQKQQAEMTALLRASRAVLEYHSFQDAAQCIFNVCKDLIGATSGYVALLSEDGAENEVLFLDAGGLPCTVDPELPMPIRGLRSEAYYSRSAVYDNDFAHSQWMQFMPDGHVHLENVLFAPLIIHETPVGLLGIANKPGGFTDRDASIAAAFGELAAIALYNSQTLESLERSEERFRSVAQTAGDAIVNVDQHGTITFWNVSAQRIFGYAMEEIIGKPVTVIIPRRFHDRYKQELRHVISTNASGVIGAPIELTSVKKSGVEFPVELSVARWNVGEEKMLTYVIRDIT
;
A
#
# COMPACT_ATOMS: atom_id res chain seq x y z
N MET A 1 -11.87 40.13 0.71
CA MET A 1 -11.42 40.82 1.94
C MET A 1 -10.97 42.22 1.55
N ARG A 2 -11.45 43.23 2.28
CA ARG A 2 -11.25 44.66 1.99
C ARG A 2 -9.77 45.02 2.10
N HIS A 3 -9.22 45.70 1.09
CA HIS A 3 -7.93 46.38 1.18
C HIS A 3 -8.03 47.50 2.24
N PRO A 4 -7.08 47.60 3.18
CA PRO A 4 -6.99 48.77 4.04
C PRO A 4 -6.30 49.89 3.28
N THR A 5 -7.06 50.97 3.07
CA THR A 5 -6.60 52.28 2.62
C THR A 5 -5.68 52.86 3.70
N THR A 6 -4.37 52.82 3.48
CA THR A 6 -3.40 53.54 4.31
C THR A 6 -3.50 55.03 4.01
N GLN A 7 -3.97 55.77 5.01
CA GLN A 7 -4.01 57.23 5.07
C GLN A 7 -2.62 57.81 4.78
N LYS A 8 -2.52 58.65 3.75
CA LYS A 8 -1.42 59.62 3.62
C LYS A 8 -1.52 60.58 4.80
N GLN A 9 -0.66 60.38 5.80
CA GLN A 9 -0.36 61.40 6.80
C GLN A 9 0.32 62.57 6.08
N GLY A 10 -0.18 63.78 6.35
CA GLY A 10 0.29 65.00 5.72
C GLY A 10 1.77 65.22 5.96
N GLU A 11 2.51 65.41 4.87
CA GLU A 11 3.79 66.11 4.88
C GLU A 11 3.52 67.53 5.38
N GLY A 12 3.70 67.75 6.68
CA GLY A 12 3.85 69.09 7.21
C GLY A 12 5.11 69.70 6.61
N THR A 13 4.95 70.72 5.78
CA THR A 13 6.03 71.62 5.39
C THR A 13 6.76 72.05 6.66
N PRO A 14 8.10 71.89 6.77
CA PRO A 14 8.81 72.41 7.92
C PRO A 14 8.55 73.92 7.98
N MET A 15 8.09 74.40 9.15
CA MET A 15 8.06 75.83 9.45
C MET A 15 9.41 76.41 9.05
N ASP A 16 9.40 77.40 8.16
CA ASP A 16 10.59 78.15 7.78
C ASP A 16 11.04 78.94 9.01
N THR A 17 11.84 78.29 9.86
CA THR A 17 12.44 78.91 11.03
C THR A 17 13.35 80.00 10.53
N GLN A 18 12.92 81.24 10.78
CA GLN A 18 13.64 82.45 10.38
C GLN A 18 15.10 82.35 10.86
N LYS A 19 16.05 82.25 9.92
CA LYS A 19 17.48 82.10 10.24
C LYS A 19 17.94 83.23 11.14
N SER A 20 18.64 82.87 12.21
CA SER A 20 19.03 83.73 13.31
C SER A 20 20.50 84.14 13.20
N ILE A 21 20.79 85.42 13.46
CA ILE A 21 22.13 86.00 13.37
C ILE A 21 22.45 86.77 14.64
N LEU A 22 23.58 86.47 15.26
CA LEU A 22 24.12 87.27 16.36
C LEU A 22 25.28 88.13 15.85
N ILE A 23 25.24 89.45 16.11
CA ILE A 23 26.32 90.37 15.77
C ILE A 23 27.01 90.83 17.05
N ILE A 24 28.34 90.70 17.09
CA ILE A 24 29.19 91.10 18.21
C ILE A 24 30.18 92.16 17.67
N ASP A 25 29.93 93.43 17.98
CA ASP A 25 30.69 94.56 17.43
C ASP A 25 30.61 95.76 18.40
N ASP A 26 31.76 96.27 18.86
CA ASP A 26 31.84 97.30 19.89
C ASP A 26 31.62 98.73 19.37
N GLU A 27 31.46 98.91 18.05
CA GLU A 27 31.13 100.19 17.41
C GLU A 27 29.60 100.37 17.28
N PRO A 28 28.94 101.21 18.11
CA PRO A 28 27.47 101.24 18.20
C PRO A 28 26.78 101.65 16.89
N GLN A 29 27.43 102.51 16.10
CA GLN A 29 26.88 103.00 14.83
C GLN A 29 26.92 101.91 13.74
N LEU A 30 28.00 101.11 13.69
CA LEU A 30 28.12 100.00 12.75
C LEU A 30 27.21 98.85 13.14
N LEU A 31 27.19 98.48 14.43
CA LEU A 31 26.30 97.44 14.97
C LEU A 31 24.83 97.72 14.63
N GLN A 32 24.32 98.93 14.89
CA GLN A 32 22.95 99.31 14.54
C GLN A 32 22.69 99.29 13.03
N GLY A 33 23.69 99.65 12.22
CA GLY A 33 23.64 99.59 10.77
C GLY A 33 23.47 98.15 10.27
N PHE A 34 24.34 97.24 10.71
CA PHE A 34 24.31 95.84 10.30
C PHE A 34 23.05 95.12 10.78
N VAL A 35 22.62 95.34 12.03
CA VAL A 35 21.35 94.79 12.54
C VAL A 35 20.19 95.20 11.64
N ARG A 36 20.08 96.48 11.29
CA ARG A 36 18.99 96.98 10.44
C ARG A 36 19.01 96.39 9.04
N VAL A 37 20.19 96.25 8.44
CA VAL A 37 20.35 95.70 7.08
C VAL A 37 19.94 94.23 7.04
N LEU A 38 20.41 93.42 8.00
CA LEU A 38 20.12 91.99 8.05
C LEU A 38 18.66 91.71 8.46
N GLN A 39 18.07 92.49 9.38
CA GLN A 39 16.64 92.37 9.71
C GLN A 39 15.74 92.70 8.51
N ARG A 40 16.08 93.71 7.72
CA ARG A 40 15.35 94.05 6.48
C ARG A 40 15.45 92.96 5.41
N ALA A 41 16.52 92.17 5.43
CA ALA A 41 16.69 91.01 4.57
C ALA A 41 15.94 89.76 5.08
N GLY A 42 15.24 89.85 6.22
CA GLY A 42 14.38 88.79 6.74
C GLY A 42 15.04 87.89 7.79
N TYR A 43 16.24 88.20 8.27
CA TYR A 43 16.91 87.43 9.33
C TYR A 43 16.43 87.85 10.74
N ALA A 44 16.42 86.91 11.68
CA ALA A 44 16.21 87.21 13.10
C ALA A 44 17.55 87.65 13.72
N VAL A 45 17.76 88.95 13.90
CA VAL A 45 19.09 89.48 14.25
C VAL A 45 19.11 90.06 15.66
N GLN A 46 20.10 89.65 16.44
CA GLN A 46 20.43 90.21 17.74
C GLN A 46 21.85 90.80 17.72
N GLY A 47 22.04 91.97 18.31
CA GLY A 47 23.33 92.66 18.35
C GLY A 47 23.79 92.93 19.78
N THR A 48 25.09 92.81 20.03
CA THR A 48 25.71 93.12 21.33
C THR A 48 27.07 93.78 21.16
N PRO A 49 27.45 94.75 22.02
CA PRO A 49 28.70 95.48 21.89
C PRO A 49 29.91 94.83 22.58
N THR A 50 29.73 93.72 23.31
CA THR A 50 30.83 93.09 24.07
C THR A 50 30.94 91.60 23.78
N GLY A 51 32.17 91.09 23.78
CA GLY A 51 32.46 89.67 23.58
C GLY A 51 31.87 88.79 24.67
N ALA A 52 31.90 89.24 25.94
CA ALA A 52 31.35 88.50 27.07
C ALA A 52 29.82 88.28 26.98
N GLU A 53 29.08 89.33 26.59
CA GLU A 53 27.64 89.22 26.37
C GLU A 53 27.34 88.44 25.07
N GLY A 54 28.19 88.60 24.04
CA GLY A 54 28.15 87.80 22.83
C GLY A 54 28.24 86.31 23.07
N MET A 55 29.18 85.86 23.91
CA MET A 55 29.31 84.46 24.32
C MET A 55 28.05 83.93 25.00
N ARG A 56 27.51 84.71 25.97
CA ARG A 56 26.31 84.36 26.72
C ARG A 56 25.09 84.23 25.80
N LEU A 57 24.93 85.17 24.87
CA LEU A 57 23.84 85.15 23.90
C LEU A 57 24.00 84.02 22.88
N ALA A 58 25.22 83.71 22.44
CA ALA A 58 25.47 82.60 21.54
C ALA A 58 25.05 81.26 22.14
N GLN A 59 25.40 80.99 23.40
CA GLN A 59 24.98 79.78 24.12
C GLN A 59 23.47 79.71 24.34
N MET A 60 22.84 80.84 24.67
CA MET A 60 21.42 80.89 24.99
C MET A 60 20.54 80.79 23.73
N LEU A 61 20.96 81.41 22.63
CA LEU A 61 20.17 81.54 21.41
C LEU A 61 20.53 80.48 20.36
N ALA A 62 21.73 79.89 20.44
CA ALA A 62 22.29 78.98 19.44
C ALA A 62 22.05 79.48 18.00
N PRO A 63 22.58 80.68 17.64
CA PRO A 63 22.25 81.32 16.39
C PRO A 63 22.78 80.50 15.19
N ASP A 64 22.15 80.66 14.03
CA ASP A 64 22.61 80.00 12.80
C ASP A 64 23.93 80.61 12.27
N LEU A 65 24.16 81.90 12.55
CA LEU A 65 25.37 82.64 12.19
C LEU A 65 25.76 83.66 13.27
N ILE A 66 27.06 83.77 13.55
CA ILE A 66 27.65 84.82 14.37
C ILE A 66 28.54 85.70 13.48
N LEU A 67 28.28 87.00 13.48
CA LEU A 67 29.15 88.01 12.91
C LEU A 67 29.97 88.63 14.04
N LEU A 68 31.27 88.34 14.09
CA LEU A 68 32.11 88.64 15.24
C LEU A 68 33.25 89.58 14.86
N ASP A 69 33.29 90.77 15.46
CA ASP A 69 34.42 91.67 15.27
C ASP A 69 35.70 91.13 15.89
N VAL A 70 36.81 91.29 15.18
CA VAL A 70 38.14 90.80 15.62
C VAL A 70 38.69 91.68 16.75
N VAL A 71 38.42 92.99 16.71
CA VAL A 71 38.84 93.95 17.72
C VAL A 71 37.61 94.32 18.55
N LEU A 72 37.61 93.93 19.82
CA LEU A 72 36.57 94.31 20.78
C LEU A 72 37.24 94.95 22.00
N GLN A 73 36.55 95.89 22.64
CA GLN A 73 37.02 96.57 23.85
C GLN A 73 37.29 95.63 25.05
N ASP A 74 36.56 94.52 25.18
CA ASP A 74 36.61 93.66 26.38
C ASP A 74 37.46 92.39 26.19
N THR A 75 37.18 91.60 25.15
CA THR A 75 37.86 90.32 24.88
C THR A 75 38.20 90.23 23.40
N PRO A 76 39.44 89.94 22.99
CA PRO A 76 39.79 89.83 21.57
C PRO A 76 38.87 88.86 20.82
N GLY A 77 38.36 89.25 19.65
CA GLY A 77 37.36 88.47 18.90
C GLY A 77 37.83 87.07 18.50
N LEU A 78 39.12 86.89 18.25
CA LEU A 78 39.69 85.56 17.98
C LEU A 78 39.59 84.63 19.21
N GLU A 79 39.76 85.17 20.41
CA GLU A 79 39.60 84.40 21.65
C GLU A 79 38.13 84.04 21.89
N VAL A 80 37.21 84.96 21.57
CA VAL A 80 35.76 84.68 21.57
C VAL A 80 35.42 83.58 20.57
N CYS A 81 35.95 83.61 19.34
CA CYS A 81 35.75 82.57 18.33
C CYS A 81 36.25 81.20 18.83
N ARG A 82 37.45 81.15 19.41
CA ARG A 82 38.05 79.93 19.98
C ARG A 82 37.16 79.33 21.07
N GLN A 83 36.64 80.17 21.95
CA GLN A 83 35.74 79.76 23.03
C GLN A 83 34.39 79.26 22.49
N LEU A 84 33.82 79.92 21.48
CA LEU A 84 32.58 79.46 20.82
C LEU A 84 32.75 78.09 20.18
N ARG A 85 33.92 77.81 19.58
CA ARG A 85 34.24 76.51 18.96
C ARG A 85 34.52 75.39 19.95
N ALA A 86 34.89 75.72 21.19
CA ALA A 86 35.06 74.73 22.24
C ALA A 86 33.73 74.19 22.78
N LEU A 87 32.61 74.79 22.40
CA LEU A 87 31.26 74.43 22.85
C LEU A 87 30.60 73.47 21.83
N PRO A 88 30.31 72.21 22.22
CA PRO A 88 29.74 71.22 21.31
C PRO A 88 28.40 71.64 20.69
N GLU A 89 27.58 72.34 21.46
CA GLU A 89 26.26 72.83 21.05
C GLU A 89 26.29 73.91 19.97
N LEU A 90 27.44 74.57 19.75
CA LEU A 90 27.61 75.63 18.73
C LEU A 90 28.45 75.19 17.53
N HIS A 91 28.75 73.88 17.38
CA HIS A 91 29.44 73.38 16.19
C HIS A 91 28.63 73.56 14.90
N ALA A 92 27.30 73.63 15.00
CA ALA A 92 26.43 73.89 13.86
C ALA A 92 26.36 75.38 13.46
N THR A 93 26.67 76.29 14.40
CA THR A 93 26.64 77.75 14.19
C THR A 93 27.78 78.20 13.31
N SER A 94 27.48 78.95 12.24
CA SER A 94 28.53 79.54 11.41
C SER A 94 29.14 80.77 12.11
N ILE A 95 30.44 81.03 11.97
CA ILE A 95 31.12 82.22 12.54
C ILE A 95 31.86 82.93 11.41
N LEU A 96 31.48 84.18 11.13
CA LEU A 96 32.16 85.07 10.21
C LEU A 96 32.83 86.20 11.00
N LEU A 97 34.13 86.37 10.80
CA LEU A 97 34.90 87.43 11.46
C LEU A 97 34.81 88.76 10.70
N PHE A 98 34.55 89.87 11.38
CA PHE A 98 34.75 91.21 10.85
C PHE A 98 36.17 91.70 11.14
N SER A 99 36.87 92.18 10.10
CA SER A 99 38.27 92.61 10.23
C SER A 99 38.53 93.93 9.51
N GLY A 100 39.44 94.77 10.02
CA GLY A 100 39.74 96.09 9.44
C GLY A 100 40.59 96.05 8.15
N VAL A 101 40.78 97.22 7.52
CA VAL A 101 41.49 97.37 6.22
C VAL A 101 42.98 96.96 6.25
N LYS A 102 43.60 96.88 7.44
CA LYS A 102 45.07 96.70 7.62
C LYS A 102 45.49 95.32 8.14
N THR A 103 44.65 94.31 8.04
CA THR A 103 44.96 92.97 8.56
C THR A 103 45.96 92.24 7.65
N SER A 104 47.03 91.69 8.23
CA SER A 104 48.04 90.93 7.46
C SER A 104 47.47 89.59 6.96
N SER A 105 48.08 88.99 5.93
CA SER A 105 47.69 87.64 5.49
C SER A 105 47.86 86.58 6.57
N GLU A 106 48.79 86.78 7.51
CA GLU A 106 49.01 85.90 8.66
C GLU A 106 47.88 86.02 9.69
N GLU A 107 47.39 87.23 9.97
CA GLU A 107 46.26 87.45 10.87
C GLU A 107 44.94 86.90 10.30
N GLN A 108 44.76 86.93 8.98
CA GLN A 108 43.60 86.30 8.32
C GLN A 108 43.67 84.77 8.39
N ALA A 109 44.86 84.19 8.19
CA ALA A 109 45.08 82.75 8.34
C ALA A 109 44.81 82.29 9.79
N GLN A 110 45.30 83.04 10.77
CA GLN A 110 45.11 82.76 12.19
C GLN A 110 43.61 82.73 12.58
N GLY A 111 42.78 83.61 12.00
CA GLY A 111 41.34 83.61 12.24
C GLY A 111 40.61 82.36 11.73
N LEU A 112 40.98 81.88 10.55
CA LEU A 112 40.43 80.64 9.98
C LEU A 112 40.93 79.40 10.73
N GLU A 113 42.21 79.37 11.12
CA GLU A 113 42.81 78.31 11.94
C GLU A 113 42.18 78.21 13.34
N THR A 114 41.66 79.34 13.86
CA THR A 114 40.92 79.39 15.13
C THR A 114 39.49 78.84 15.01
N GLY A 115 39.04 78.51 13.80
CA GLY A 115 37.78 77.83 13.51
C GLY A 115 36.67 78.73 12.97
N ALA A 116 36.96 79.97 12.56
CA ALA A 116 35.97 80.79 11.84
C ALA A 116 35.71 80.22 10.44
N ASP A 117 34.46 80.28 9.97
CA ASP A 117 34.06 79.77 8.65
C ASP A 117 34.38 80.76 7.52
N GLY A 118 34.73 82.00 7.87
CA GLY A 118 35.11 83.02 6.91
C GLY A 118 35.32 84.37 7.58
N TYR A 119 35.62 85.36 6.75
CA TYR A 119 35.84 86.74 7.19
C TYR A 119 35.21 87.75 6.23
N ILE A 120 34.98 88.96 6.74
CA ILE A 120 34.46 90.12 6.03
C ILE A 120 35.33 91.33 6.38
N LEU A 121 35.85 92.02 5.37
CA LEU A 121 36.70 93.20 5.56
C LEU A 121 35.86 94.48 5.69
N LYS A 122 36.12 95.28 6.72
CA LYS A 122 35.55 96.62 6.96
C LYS A 122 36.43 97.68 6.26
N PRO A 123 35.85 98.72 5.62
CA PRO A 123 34.42 98.98 5.47
C PRO A 123 33.79 98.04 4.42
N VAL A 124 32.65 97.43 4.77
CA VAL A 124 31.88 96.54 3.88
C VAL A 124 30.60 97.24 3.41
N SER A 125 30.25 97.07 2.12
CA SER A 125 28.97 97.57 1.63
C SER A 125 27.81 96.67 2.07
N ASN A 126 26.61 97.23 2.25
CA ASN A 126 25.41 96.43 2.61
C ASN A 126 25.17 95.25 1.65
N ARG A 127 25.43 95.45 0.35
CA ARG A 127 25.27 94.42 -0.68
C ARG A 127 26.30 93.29 -0.51
N GLU A 128 27.54 93.64 -0.19
CA GLU A 128 28.59 92.64 0.05
C GLU A 128 28.32 91.84 1.33
N LEU A 129 27.92 92.50 2.41
CA LEU A 129 27.57 91.84 3.67
C LEU A 129 26.46 90.80 3.45
N LEU A 130 25.36 91.20 2.80
CA LEU A 130 24.24 90.30 2.51
C LEU A 130 24.67 89.12 1.64
N ALA A 131 25.44 89.37 0.57
CA ALA A 131 25.92 88.32 -0.31
C ALA A 131 26.81 87.30 0.43
N ARG A 132 27.66 87.75 1.37
CA ARG A 132 28.51 86.86 2.17
C ARG A 132 27.69 86.04 3.17
N VAL A 133 26.71 86.64 3.83
CA VAL A 133 25.78 85.93 4.75
C VAL A 133 24.97 84.87 3.99
N GLU A 134 24.38 85.24 2.85
CA GLU A 134 23.62 84.31 2.01
C GLU A 134 24.49 83.16 1.49
N ALA A 135 25.72 83.45 1.06
CA ALA A 135 26.66 82.43 0.60
C ALA A 135 26.99 81.43 1.72
N MET A 136 27.20 81.90 2.95
CA MET A 136 27.48 81.05 4.10
C MET A 136 26.31 80.10 4.41
N PHE A 137 25.09 80.63 4.45
CA PHE A 137 23.90 79.81 4.65
C PHE A 137 23.69 78.79 3.53
N ARG A 138 23.96 79.15 2.27
CA ARG A 138 23.86 78.22 1.14
C ARG A 138 24.86 77.07 1.25
N ILE A 139 26.09 77.34 1.71
CA ILE A 139 27.11 76.31 1.93
C ILE A 139 26.63 75.35 3.03
N LYS A 140 26.15 75.89 4.16
CA LYS A 140 25.69 75.07 5.28
C LYS A 140 24.50 74.19 4.93
N ASP A 141 23.53 74.74 4.20
CA ASP A 141 22.37 73.98 3.73
C ASP A 141 22.78 72.85 2.76
N ALA A 142 23.80 73.09 1.92
CA ALA A 142 24.32 72.08 1.01
C ALA A 142 25.06 70.95 1.75
N GLU A 143 25.86 71.28 2.77
CA GLU A 143 26.53 70.30 3.64
C GLU A 143 25.52 69.39 4.36
N MET A 144 24.47 69.98 4.95
CA MET A 144 23.43 69.21 5.62
C MET A 144 22.69 68.28 4.66
N LYS A 145 22.33 68.77 3.47
CA LYS A 145 21.69 67.95 2.43
C LYS A 145 22.60 66.81 1.97
N LEU A 146 23.89 67.07 1.81
CA LEU A 146 24.86 66.05 1.43
C LEU A 146 25.03 64.99 2.52
N SER A 147 25.13 65.39 3.80
CA SER A 147 25.23 64.45 4.92
C SER A 147 24.01 63.52 4.97
N LYS A 148 22.80 64.09 4.84
CA LYS A 148 21.57 63.30 4.80
C LYS A 148 21.51 62.35 3.60
N ALA A 149 21.90 62.81 2.41
CA ALA A 149 21.93 61.96 1.23
C ALA A 149 22.95 60.81 1.35
N LEU A 150 24.08 61.05 2.03
CA LEU A 150 25.08 60.02 2.32
C LEU A 150 24.54 58.96 3.29
N GLU A 151 23.84 59.36 4.35
CA GLU A 151 23.18 58.46 5.28
C GLU A 151 22.12 57.59 4.57
N ASP A 152 21.24 58.20 3.76
CA ASP A 152 20.22 57.51 2.99
C ASP A 152 20.85 56.49 2.01
N LEU A 153 21.94 56.87 1.33
CA LEU A 153 22.65 56.00 0.39
C LEU A 153 23.32 54.82 1.11
N GLN A 154 23.90 55.04 2.29
CA GLN A 154 24.48 53.98 3.11
C GLN A 154 23.41 52.96 3.52
N GLN A 155 22.25 53.42 3.96
CA GLN A 155 21.13 52.54 4.34
C GLN A 155 20.61 51.73 3.13
N GLN A 156 20.52 52.34 1.94
CA GLN A 156 20.16 51.64 0.72
C GLN A 156 21.20 50.57 0.34
N HIS A 157 22.49 50.88 0.49
CA HIS A 157 23.58 49.95 0.20
C HIS A 157 23.54 48.72 1.11
N GLU A 158 23.35 48.90 2.41
CA GLU A 158 23.22 47.79 3.37
C GLU A 158 22.01 46.90 3.06
N THR A 159 20.87 47.52 2.73
CA THR A 159 19.64 46.79 2.35
C THR A 159 19.85 45.96 1.08
N LEU A 160 20.55 46.54 0.09
CA LEU A 160 20.87 45.85 -1.15
C LEU A 160 21.78 44.63 -0.90
N LEU A 161 22.82 44.78 -0.07
CA LEU A 161 23.71 43.67 0.30
C LEU A 161 22.95 42.55 1.02
N ALA A 162 22.07 42.89 1.96
CA ALA A 162 21.23 41.90 2.65
C ALA A 162 20.30 41.16 1.68
N THR A 163 19.67 41.88 0.74
CA THR A 163 18.79 41.31 -0.29
C THR A 163 19.55 40.39 -1.24
N GLN A 164 20.75 40.79 -1.68
CA GLN A 164 21.62 39.96 -2.52
C GLN A 164 22.04 38.68 -1.80
N HIS A 165 22.39 38.78 -0.51
CA HIS A 165 22.75 37.62 0.30
C HIS A 165 21.58 36.65 0.47
N GLN A 166 20.38 37.17 0.75
CA GLN A 166 19.16 36.36 0.85
C GLN A 166 18.81 35.70 -0.48
N LEU A 167 18.92 36.42 -1.60
CA LEU A 167 18.69 35.87 -2.94
C LEU A 167 19.67 34.73 -3.24
N LYS A 168 20.97 34.92 -2.97
CA LYS A 168 21.99 33.89 -3.17
C LYS A 168 21.72 32.64 -2.32
N THR A 169 21.35 32.82 -1.07
CA THR A 169 21.00 31.72 -0.16
C THR A 169 19.76 30.97 -0.64
N SER A 170 18.73 31.70 -1.08
CA SER A 170 17.51 31.13 -1.65
C SER A 170 17.80 30.32 -2.93
N GLN A 171 18.60 30.88 -3.84
CA GLN A 171 19.05 30.20 -5.06
C GLN A 171 19.82 28.91 -4.75
N GLN A 172 20.75 28.94 -3.78
CA GLN A 172 21.48 27.74 -3.35
C GLN A 172 20.56 26.67 -2.74
N LYS A 173 19.58 27.09 -1.95
CA LYS A 173 18.57 26.18 -1.37
C LYS A 173 17.77 25.48 -2.47
N TYR A 174 17.24 26.22 -3.45
CA TYR A 174 16.47 25.64 -4.55
C TYR A 174 17.32 24.73 -5.45
N ALA A 175 18.55 25.14 -5.77
CA ALA A 175 19.48 24.30 -6.52
C ALA A 175 19.75 22.98 -5.79
N SER A 176 19.93 23.02 -4.47
CA SER A 176 20.15 21.80 -3.66
C SER A 176 18.94 20.87 -3.69
N LEU A 177 17.71 21.40 -3.54
CA LEU A 177 16.48 20.60 -3.63
C LEU A 177 16.31 19.95 -5.00
N TYR A 178 16.60 20.68 -6.07
CA TYR A 178 16.55 20.16 -7.45
C TYR A 178 17.58 19.05 -7.67
N HIS A 179 18.82 19.25 -7.24
CA HIS A 179 19.92 18.30 -7.44
C HIS A 179 19.85 17.05 -6.55
N LEU A 180 19.29 17.17 -5.34
CA LEU A 180 19.17 16.07 -4.36
C LEU A 180 17.79 15.39 -4.38
N ALA A 181 16.91 15.76 -5.32
CA ALA A 181 15.62 15.10 -5.47
C ALA A 181 15.82 13.60 -5.76
N PRO A 182 15.01 12.70 -5.20
CA PRO A 182 15.12 11.25 -5.43
C PRO A 182 14.67 10.81 -6.84
N ILE A 183 14.23 11.75 -7.66
CA ILE A 183 13.78 11.54 -9.04
C ILE A 183 14.66 12.32 -10.01
N GLY A 184 14.81 11.79 -11.22
CA GLY A 184 15.46 12.50 -12.29
C GLY A 184 14.58 13.66 -12.75
N TYR A 185 15.19 14.82 -12.99
CA TYR A 185 14.51 15.95 -13.60
C TYR A 185 15.30 16.39 -14.82
N CYS A 186 14.61 16.69 -15.91
CA CYS A 186 15.16 17.42 -17.03
C CYS A 186 14.17 18.42 -17.61
N THR A 187 14.72 19.39 -18.34
CA THR A 187 13.97 20.30 -19.18
C THR A 187 14.26 19.93 -20.62
N LEU A 188 13.22 19.71 -21.43
CA LEU A 188 13.33 19.36 -22.83
C LEU A 188 12.75 20.46 -23.72
N ASN A 189 13.35 20.69 -24.89
CA ASN A 189 12.69 21.47 -25.93
C ASN A 189 11.67 20.62 -26.72
N GLU A 190 10.96 21.24 -27.67
CA GLU A 190 9.97 20.58 -28.54
C GLU A 190 10.52 19.42 -29.38
N HIS A 191 11.85 19.36 -29.56
CA HIS A 191 12.55 18.29 -30.28
C HIS A 191 13.12 17.21 -29.36
N GLY A 192 12.96 17.33 -28.03
CA GLY A 192 13.43 16.36 -27.05
C GLY A 192 14.90 16.50 -26.68
N VAL A 193 15.50 17.65 -26.95
CA VAL A 193 16.87 18.00 -26.53
C VAL A 193 16.85 18.42 -25.05
N ILE A 194 17.75 17.84 -24.26
CA ILE A 194 17.90 18.13 -22.83
C ILE A 194 18.59 19.49 -22.67
N LEU A 195 17.84 20.49 -22.22
CA LEU A 195 18.32 21.83 -21.90
C LEU A 195 18.91 21.91 -20.49
N GLU A 196 18.26 21.22 -19.55
CA GLU A 196 18.68 21.14 -18.15
C GLU A 196 18.45 19.73 -17.63
N ALA A 197 19.26 19.31 -16.66
CA ALA A 197 19.09 18.05 -15.94
C ALA A 197 19.62 18.17 -14.51
N ASN A 198 18.99 17.47 -13.56
CA ASN A 198 19.51 17.35 -12.20
C ASN A 198 20.56 16.24 -12.08
N SER A 199 21.18 16.14 -10.91
CA SER A 199 22.24 15.15 -10.67
C SER A 199 21.68 13.73 -10.68
N THR A 200 20.50 13.53 -10.10
CA THR A 200 19.83 12.22 -10.04
C THR A 200 19.57 11.63 -11.42
N LEU A 201 19.15 12.42 -12.42
CA LEU A 201 18.99 11.91 -13.79
C LEU A 201 20.33 11.49 -14.41
N ALA A 202 21.39 12.27 -14.16
CA ALA A 202 22.74 11.95 -14.62
C ALA A 202 23.22 10.63 -14.01
N ASP A 203 23.03 10.46 -12.70
CA ASP A 203 23.38 9.24 -11.97
C ASP A 203 22.54 8.04 -12.44
N GLN A 204 21.23 8.22 -12.64
CA GLN A 204 20.33 7.18 -13.17
C GLN A 204 20.75 6.71 -14.58
N LEU A 205 21.26 7.60 -15.43
CA LEU A 205 21.73 7.29 -16.78
C LEU A 205 23.20 6.82 -16.82
N GLY A 206 23.94 6.94 -15.71
CA GLY A 206 25.35 6.56 -15.62
C GLY A 206 26.30 7.49 -16.39
N VAL A 207 25.90 8.73 -16.64
CA VAL A 207 26.68 9.73 -17.40
C VAL A 207 26.80 11.02 -16.61
N SER A 208 27.80 11.85 -16.92
CA SER A 208 27.91 13.16 -16.27
C SER A 208 26.84 14.13 -16.78
N ARG A 209 26.38 15.05 -15.93
CA ARG A 209 25.41 16.09 -16.33
C ARG A 209 25.86 16.87 -17.58
N LYS A 210 27.17 17.18 -17.69
CA LYS A 210 27.73 17.90 -18.86
C LYS A 210 27.54 17.13 -20.18
N GLN A 211 27.48 15.80 -20.13
CA GLN A 211 27.24 14.96 -21.31
C GLN A 211 25.76 14.83 -21.67
N LEU A 212 24.84 15.15 -20.75
CA LEU A 212 23.40 15.15 -21.00
C LEU A 212 22.93 16.42 -21.69
N ILE A 213 23.45 17.58 -21.29
CA ILE A 213 23.01 18.87 -21.83
C ILE A 213 23.30 18.93 -23.33
N ASN A 214 22.33 19.43 -24.10
CA ASN A 214 22.34 19.52 -25.56
C ASN A 214 22.38 18.16 -26.29
N ARG A 215 21.99 17.06 -25.62
CA ARG A 215 21.72 15.78 -26.27
C ARG A 215 20.24 15.47 -26.35
N TYR A 216 19.87 14.59 -27.26
CA TYR A 216 18.50 14.10 -27.36
C TYR A 216 18.24 13.07 -26.27
N LEU A 217 17.10 13.18 -25.58
CA LEU A 217 16.69 12.15 -24.61
C LEU A 217 16.49 10.78 -25.30
N THR A 218 16.11 10.77 -26.58
CA THR A 218 15.99 9.55 -27.40
C THR A 218 17.28 8.78 -27.58
N ASP A 219 18.45 9.40 -27.41
CA ASP A 219 19.75 8.72 -27.43
C ASP A 219 19.85 7.70 -26.27
N PHE A 220 19.14 7.98 -25.17
CA PHE A 220 19.06 7.13 -23.99
C PHE A 220 17.80 6.26 -23.98
N ILE A 221 16.91 6.35 -24.96
CA ILE A 221 15.70 5.52 -25.04
C ILE A 221 15.98 4.31 -25.95
N ALA A 222 15.53 3.12 -25.52
CA ALA A 222 15.62 1.91 -26.31
C ALA A 222 14.96 2.08 -27.67
N GLU A 223 15.58 1.55 -28.73
CA GLU A 223 15.18 1.78 -30.12
C GLU A 223 13.70 1.49 -30.37
N ALA A 224 13.18 0.40 -29.81
CA ALA A 224 11.78 -0.02 -29.94
C ALA A 224 10.76 0.98 -29.36
N GLU A 225 11.16 1.89 -28.46
CA GLU A 225 10.26 2.82 -27.76
C GLU A 225 10.49 4.28 -28.14
N ARG A 226 11.45 4.57 -29.04
CA ARG A 226 11.73 5.94 -29.50
C ARG A 226 10.51 6.57 -30.17
N GLN A 227 9.79 5.82 -31.00
CA GLN A 227 8.59 6.34 -31.67
C GLN A 227 7.48 6.67 -30.67
N THR A 228 7.29 5.82 -29.65
CA THR A 228 6.34 6.07 -28.54
C THR A 228 6.68 7.36 -27.81
N PHE A 229 7.96 7.57 -27.48
CA PHE A 229 8.41 8.80 -26.84
C PHE A 229 8.19 10.04 -27.69
N LEU A 230 8.50 10.00 -28.99
CA LEU A 230 8.29 11.15 -29.89
C LEU A 230 6.81 11.51 -30.03
N ALA A 231 5.93 10.51 -30.10
CA ALA A 231 4.48 10.72 -30.09
C ALA A 231 4.01 11.35 -28.76
N TYR A 232 4.52 10.83 -27.64
CA TYR A 232 4.30 11.40 -26.31
C TYR A 232 4.73 12.87 -26.22
N LEU A 233 5.95 13.19 -26.66
CA LEU A 233 6.50 14.54 -26.59
C LEU A 233 5.67 15.51 -27.43
N THR A 234 5.28 15.10 -28.64
CA THR A 234 4.36 15.87 -29.50
C THR A 234 3.05 16.14 -28.77
N HIS A 235 2.52 15.16 -28.04
CA HIS A 235 1.29 15.31 -27.27
C HIS A 235 1.42 16.28 -26.09
N VAL A 236 2.57 16.29 -25.40
CA VAL A 236 2.89 17.26 -24.34
C VAL A 236 2.77 18.69 -24.87
N PHE A 237 3.44 19.00 -25.97
CA PHE A 237 3.49 20.35 -26.53
C PHE A 237 2.17 20.79 -27.18
N THR A 238 1.44 19.87 -27.83
CA THR A 238 0.15 20.20 -28.46
C THR A 238 -0.98 20.39 -27.46
N THR A 239 -1.03 19.60 -26.39
CA THR A 239 -2.13 19.68 -25.41
C THR A 239 -1.88 20.68 -24.29
N SER A 240 -0.61 21.04 -24.02
CA SER A 240 -0.21 21.86 -22.87
C SER A 240 -0.74 21.34 -21.53
N ARG A 241 -0.99 20.03 -21.44
CA ARG A 241 -1.44 19.33 -20.22
C ARG A 241 -0.35 18.39 -19.73
N HIS A 242 -0.49 17.97 -18.47
CA HIS A 242 0.34 16.93 -17.89
C HIS A 242 0.17 15.63 -18.69
N GLN A 243 1.27 15.08 -19.20
CA GLN A 243 1.27 13.80 -19.91
C GLN A 243 2.26 12.85 -19.28
N THR A 244 1.97 11.56 -19.35
CA THR A 244 2.84 10.51 -18.85
C THR A 244 3.22 9.49 -19.91
N CYS A 245 4.38 8.86 -19.77
CA CYS A 245 4.86 7.81 -20.68
C CYS A 245 5.85 6.88 -19.98
N ASP A 246 5.69 5.57 -20.14
CA ASP A 246 6.68 4.57 -19.71
C ASP A 246 7.61 4.23 -20.88
N VAL A 247 8.92 4.34 -20.69
CA VAL A 247 9.92 3.98 -21.71
C VAL A 247 11.11 3.25 -21.07
N ARG A 248 11.81 2.39 -21.81
CA ARG A 248 13.07 1.82 -21.36
C ARG A 248 14.22 2.75 -21.68
N LEU A 249 14.94 3.14 -20.64
CA LEU A 249 16.18 3.90 -20.77
C LEU A 249 17.40 2.97 -20.76
N GLN A 250 18.33 3.25 -21.67
CA GLN A 250 19.64 2.65 -21.76
C GLN A 250 20.61 3.43 -20.87
N ARG A 251 21.19 2.74 -19.89
CA ARG A 251 22.17 3.31 -18.97
C ARG A 251 23.58 2.98 -19.45
N HIS A 252 24.51 3.89 -19.22
CA HIS A 252 25.92 3.61 -19.46
C HIS A 252 26.44 2.63 -18.40
N ASN A 253 27.02 1.50 -18.83
CA ASN A 253 27.58 0.45 -17.97
C ASN A 253 26.61 -0.10 -16.90
N SER A 254 25.31 -0.10 -17.16
CA SER A 254 24.29 -0.61 -16.25
C SER A 254 23.12 -1.22 -17.02
N PRO A 255 22.37 -2.17 -16.44
CA PRO A 255 21.20 -2.74 -17.09
C PRO A 255 20.16 -1.66 -17.39
N HIS A 256 19.39 -1.88 -18.46
CA HIS A 256 18.28 -1.00 -18.83
C HIS A 256 17.31 -0.79 -17.65
N MET A 257 16.75 0.41 -17.58
CA MET A 257 15.68 0.75 -16.63
C MET A 257 14.39 1.04 -17.33
N ILE A 258 13.28 0.79 -16.66
CA ILE A 258 11.97 1.27 -17.09
C ILE A 258 11.75 2.61 -16.37
N ALA A 259 11.65 3.68 -17.14
CA ALA A 259 11.43 5.02 -16.64
C ALA A 259 9.98 5.45 -16.88
N HIS A 260 9.34 5.98 -15.83
CA HIS A 260 8.11 6.74 -15.95
C HIS A 260 8.46 8.21 -16.18
N LEU A 261 8.02 8.76 -17.30
CA LEU A 261 8.17 10.15 -17.66
C LEU A 261 6.88 10.89 -17.36
N GLU A 262 6.97 12.00 -16.64
CA GLU A 262 5.86 12.92 -16.40
C GLU A 262 6.27 14.31 -16.87
N SER A 263 5.60 14.84 -17.90
CA SER A 263 5.99 16.11 -18.51
C SER A 263 4.88 17.14 -18.52
N LEU A 264 5.27 18.39 -18.30
CA LEU A 264 4.41 19.57 -18.38
C LEU A 264 5.12 20.70 -19.13
N VAL A 265 4.42 21.33 -20.07
CA VAL A 265 4.92 22.51 -20.79
C VAL A 265 5.00 23.72 -19.86
N ILE A 266 6.09 24.47 -19.95
CA ILE A 266 6.33 25.70 -19.19
C ILE A 266 6.61 26.85 -20.15
N ASN A 267 5.87 27.94 -19.94
CA ASN A 267 6.00 29.18 -20.70
C ASN A 267 6.30 30.33 -19.71
N GLU A 268 7.53 30.41 -19.23
CA GLU A 268 7.95 31.43 -18.25
C GLU A 268 8.17 32.81 -18.90
N HIS A 269 8.59 32.87 -20.17
CA HIS A 269 8.85 34.11 -20.89
C HIS A 269 8.31 34.09 -22.33
N PRO A 270 7.65 35.16 -22.83
CA PRO A 270 7.10 35.24 -24.19
C PRO A 270 8.13 35.07 -25.31
N ASP A 271 9.38 35.44 -25.04
CA ASP A 271 10.48 35.43 -26.03
C ASP A 271 11.29 34.12 -26.05
N GLN A 272 10.98 33.16 -25.16
CA GLN A 272 11.64 31.87 -25.14
C GLN A 272 10.81 30.80 -25.87
N PRO A 273 11.44 29.90 -26.64
CA PRO A 273 10.75 28.78 -27.25
C PRO A 273 10.13 27.88 -26.16
N PRO A 274 8.98 27.26 -26.43
CA PRO A 274 8.31 26.40 -25.47
C PRO A 274 9.21 25.23 -25.10
N HIS A 275 9.27 24.93 -23.80
CA HIS A 275 9.99 23.79 -23.27
C HIS A 275 9.09 23.07 -22.25
N CYS A 276 9.38 21.81 -21.98
CA CYS A 276 8.67 21.04 -20.95
C CYS A 276 9.61 20.63 -19.84
N ARG A 277 9.11 20.61 -18.60
CA ARG A 277 9.79 19.96 -17.48
C ARG A 277 9.30 18.52 -17.41
N THR A 278 10.26 17.61 -17.35
CA THR A 278 10.03 16.17 -17.30
C THR A 278 10.62 15.61 -16.01
N ALA A 279 9.78 14.97 -15.20
CA ALA A 279 10.21 14.09 -14.12
C ALA A 279 10.44 12.68 -14.67
N VAL A 280 11.51 12.03 -14.22
CA VAL A 280 11.96 10.70 -14.66
C VAL A 280 12.10 9.81 -13.42
N THR A 281 11.21 8.84 -13.29
CA THR A 281 11.16 7.93 -12.15
C THR A 281 11.54 6.51 -12.57
N ASP A 282 12.50 5.89 -11.89
CA ASP A 282 12.81 4.46 -12.10
C ASP A 282 11.70 3.58 -11.51
N ILE A 283 10.95 2.92 -12.39
CA ILE A 283 9.88 2.00 -12.02
C ILE A 283 10.24 0.53 -12.32
N THR A 284 11.51 0.24 -12.61
CA THR A 284 11.96 -1.11 -13.01
C THR A 284 11.59 -2.18 -11.98
N THR A 285 11.92 -1.94 -10.71
CA THR A 285 11.61 -2.88 -9.62
C THR A 285 10.10 -3.03 -9.44
N HIS A 286 9.34 -1.94 -9.57
CA HIS A 286 7.90 -1.96 -9.44
C HIS A 286 7.24 -2.81 -10.53
N LYS A 287 7.58 -2.59 -11.82
CA LYS A 287 7.06 -3.37 -12.94
C LYS A 287 7.45 -4.85 -12.86
N ARG A 288 8.69 -5.17 -12.48
CA ARG A 288 9.11 -6.57 -12.26
C ARG A 288 8.31 -7.25 -11.16
N THR A 289 8.06 -6.54 -10.06
CA THR A 289 7.25 -7.04 -8.94
C THR A 289 5.80 -7.24 -9.37
N GLU A 290 5.23 -6.32 -10.15
CA GLU A 290 3.88 -6.43 -10.67
C GLU A 290 3.70 -7.66 -11.58
N VAL A 291 4.64 -7.90 -12.50
CA VAL A 291 4.62 -9.09 -13.37
C VAL A 291 4.73 -10.37 -12.54
N LYS A 292 5.70 -10.44 -11.62
CA LYS A 292 5.88 -11.61 -10.75
C LYS A 292 4.64 -11.87 -9.89
N LEU A 293 4.02 -10.82 -9.34
CA LEU A 293 2.79 -10.93 -8.55
C LEU A 293 1.65 -11.50 -9.40
N ARG A 294 1.46 -11.00 -10.64
CA ARG A 294 0.44 -11.53 -11.55
C ARG A 294 0.66 -13.01 -11.88
N GLU A 295 1.91 -13.42 -12.10
CA GLU A 295 2.26 -14.83 -12.33
C GLU A 295 1.99 -15.69 -11.11
N THR A 296 2.45 -15.29 -9.93
CA THR A 296 2.19 -16.00 -8.67
C THR A 296 0.70 -16.09 -8.37
N LEU A 297 -0.07 -15.01 -8.58
CA LEU A 297 -1.51 -15.00 -8.36
C LEU A 297 -2.21 -16.05 -9.24
N LYS A 298 -1.85 -16.13 -10.53
CA LYS A 298 -2.40 -17.13 -11.45
C LYS A 298 -2.10 -18.56 -10.99
N GLU A 299 -0.87 -18.83 -10.57
CA GLU A 299 -0.48 -20.16 -10.09
C GLU A 299 -1.22 -20.53 -8.79
N THR A 300 -1.32 -19.59 -7.84
CA THR A 300 -2.05 -19.80 -6.59
C THR A 300 -3.54 -20.01 -6.81
N GLN A 301 -4.17 -19.27 -7.72
CA GLN A 301 -5.58 -19.49 -8.08
C GLN A 301 -5.81 -20.89 -8.65
N LYS A 302 -4.88 -21.38 -9.49
CA LYS A 302 -4.96 -22.74 -10.03
C LYS A 302 -4.84 -23.81 -8.93
N GLN A 303 -3.87 -23.67 -8.03
CA GLN A 303 -3.71 -24.57 -6.87
C GLN A 303 -4.92 -24.55 -5.94
N GLN A 304 -5.54 -23.37 -5.73
CA GLN A 304 -6.74 -23.25 -4.91
C GLN A 304 -7.93 -23.98 -5.52
N ALA A 305 -8.11 -23.92 -6.85
CA ALA A 305 -9.16 -24.64 -7.55
C ALA A 305 -8.99 -26.17 -7.44
N GLU A 306 -7.75 -26.66 -7.60
CA GLU A 306 -7.40 -28.07 -7.45
C GLU A 306 -7.70 -28.59 -6.03
N MET A 307 -7.26 -27.87 -5.00
CA MET A 307 -7.55 -28.22 -3.60
C MET A 307 -9.06 -28.25 -3.32
N THR A 308 -9.80 -27.25 -3.80
CA THR A 308 -11.25 -27.17 -3.60
C THR A 308 -11.97 -28.36 -4.25
N ALA A 309 -11.54 -28.75 -5.45
CA ALA A 309 -12.09 -29.88 -6.17
C ALA A 309 -11.80 -31.22 -5.48
N LEU A 310 -10.56 -31.43 -5.02
CA LEU A 310 -10.19 -32.64 -4.25
C LEU A 310 -11.01 -32.77 -2.96
N LEU A 311 -11.21 -31.68 -2.21
CA LEU A 311 -12.04 -31.69 -1.02
C LEU A 311 -13.51 -32.04 -1.34
N ARG A 312 -14.05 -31.51 -2.44
CA ARG A 312 -15.42 -31.83 -2.88
C ARG A 312 -15.55 -33.30 -3.26
N ALA A 313 -14.59 -33.85 -3.99
CA ALA A 313 -14.58 -35.26 -4.37
C ALA A 313 -14.40 -36.19 -3.15
N SER A 314 -13.50 -35.84 -2.23
CA SER A 314 -13.33 -36.59 -0.97
C SER A 314 -14.60 -36.59 -0.12
N ARG A 315 -15.37 -35.50 -0.11
CA ARG A 315 -16.65 -35.46 0.59
C ARG A 315 -17.70 -36.38 -0.05
N ALA A 316 -17.69 -36.53 -1.37
CA ALA A 316 -18.58 -37.45 -2.08
C ALA A 316 -18.39 -38.91 -1.63
N VAL A 317 -17.15 -39.32 -1.31
CA VAL A 317 -16.83 -40.66 -0.77
C VAL A 317 -17.58 -40.95 0.55
N LEU A 318 -17.88 -39.91 1.34
CA LEU A 318 -18.52 -40.02 2.65
C LEU A 318 -20.03 -39.79 2.60
N GLU A 319 -20.51 -38.97 1.66
CA GLU A 319 -21.91 -38.55 1.57
C GLU A 319 -22.80 -39.56 0.82
N TYR A 320 -22.23 -40.30 -0.13
CA TYR A 320 -22.98 -41.26 -0.94
C TYR A 320 -22.83 -42.70 -0.44
N HIS A 321 -23.95 -43.43 -0.36
CA HIS A 321 -23.97 -44.85 0.01
C HIS A 321 -23.72 -45.79 -1.17
N SER A 322 -24.12 -45.38 -2.38
CA SER A 322 -23.88 -46.12 -3.62
C SER A 322 -22.55 -45.71 -4.25
N PHE A 323 -21.76 -46.69 -4.67
CA PHE A 323 -20.55 -46.43 -5.45
C PHE A 323 -20.85 -45.65 -6.74
N GLN A 324 -21.95 -45.94 -7.43
CA GLN A 324 -22.29 -45.29 -8.70
C GLN A 324 -22.46 -43.77 -8.55
N ASP A 325 -23.17 -43.33 -7.51
CA ASP A 325 -23.40 -41.91 -7.25
C ASP A 325 -22.11 -41.19 -6.83
N ALA A 326 -21.30 -41.83 -5.98
CA ALA A 326 -20.00 -41.32 -5.57
C ALA A 326 -19.06 -41.17 -6.77
N ALA A 327 -18.95 -42.22 -7.60
CA ALA A 327 -18.10 -42.25 -8.79
C ALA A 327 -18.50 -41.18 -9.80
N GLN A 328 -19.81 -40.98 -10.04
CA GLN A 328 -20.32 -39.94 -10.93
C GLN A 328 -19.96 -38.54 -10.43
N CYS A 329 -20.11 -38.28 -9.13
CA CYS A 329 -19.75 -36.99 -8.54
C CYS A 329 -18.24 -36.72 -8.66
N ILE A 330 -17.41 -37.70 -8.29
CA ILE A 330 -15.93 -37.63 -8.37
C ILE A 330 -15.50 -37.39 -9.82
N PHE A 331 -16.04 -38.15 -10.77
CA PHE A 331 -15.78 -37.97 -12.20
C PHE A 331 -16.13 -36.57 -12.68
N ASN A 332 -17.33 -36.07 -12.37
CA ASN A 332 -17.77 -34.75 -12.83
C ASN A 332 -16.84 -33.65 -12.32
N VAL A 333 -16.44 -33.71 -11.05
CA VAL A 333 -15.50 -32.74 -10.48
C VAL A 333 -14.12 -32.83 -11.14
N CYS A 334 -13.63 -34.04 -11.43
CA CYS A 334 -12.36 -34.24 -12.13
C CYS A 334 -12.41 -33.67 -13.56
N LYS A 335 -13.46 -34.03 -14.31
CA LYS A 335 -13.70 -33.60 -15.68
C LYS A 335 -13.74 -32.07 -15.78
N ASP A 336 -14.51 -31.42 -14.91
CA ASP A 336 -14.65 -29.96 -14.87
C ASP A 336 -13.34 -29.26 -14.48
N LEU A 337 -12.57 -29.82 -13.52
CA LEU A 337 -11.28 -29.26 -13.11
C LEU A 337 -10.24 -29.34 -14.22
N ILE A 338 -10.19 -30.48 -14.93
CA ILE A 338 -9.26 -30.71 -16.05
C ILE A 338 -9.68 -29.91 -17.29
N GLY A 339 -10.96 -29.57 -17.41
CA GLY A 339 -11.53 -28.88 -18.58
C GLY A 339 -11.78 -29.83 -19.76
N ALA A 340 -12.04 -31.10 -19.46
CA ALA A 340 -12.42 -32.11 -20.44
C ALA A 340 -13.93 -32.08 -20.71
N THR A 341 -14.37 -32.66 -21.82
CA THR A 341 -15.80 -32.60 -22.21
C THR A 341 -16.54 -33.90 -21.95
N SER A 342 -15.87 -35.04 -22.09
CA SER A 342 -16.48 -36.37 -21.99
C SER A 342 -15.64 -37.35 -21.18
N GLY A 343 -16.20 -38.51 -20.85
CA GLY A 343 -15.50 -39.58 -20.14
C GLY A 343 -16.45 -40.58 -19.48
N TYR A 344 -15.89 -41.46 -18.65
CA TYR A 344 -16.63 -42.52 -17.96
C TYR A 344 -15.89 -43.03 -16.73
N VAL A 345 -16.60 -43.80 -15.90
CA VAL A 345 -15.99 -44.69 -14.90
C VAL A 345 -16.42 -46.12 -15.21
N ALA A 346 -15.49 -47.06 -15.14
CA ALA A 346 -15.75 -48.48 -15.36
C ALA A 346 -15.02 -49.33 -14.32
N LEU A 347 -15.57 -50.50 -14.01
CA LEU A 347 -14.91 -51.54 -13.24
C LEU A 347 -14.27 -52.57 -14.17
N LEU A 348 -13.30 -53.32 -13.65
CA LEU A 348 -12.70 -54.45 -14.34
C LEU A 348 -13.55 -55.70 -14.06
N SER A 349 -13.89 -56.46 -15.11
CA SER A 349 -14.62 -57.72 -14.99
C SER A 349 -13.85 -58.74 -14.13
N GLU A 350 -14.55 -59.73 -13.56
CA GLU A 350 -13.91 -60.76 -12.69
C GLU A 350 -12.80 -61.55 -13.40
N ASP A 351 -12.91 -61.77 -14.70
CA ASP A 351 -11.91 -62.45 -15.52
C ASP A 351 -10.79 -61.52 -16.02
N GLY A 352 -10.90 -60.21 -15.76
CA GLY A 352 -9.95 -59.18 -16.18
C GLY A 352 -9.95 -58.87 -17.67
N ALA A 353 -10.91 -59.40 -18.44
CA ALA A 353 -10.92 -59.27 -19.90
C ALA A 353 -11.50 -57.93 -20.38
N GLU A 354 -12.45 -57.34 -19.64
CA GLU A 354 -13.26 -56.22 -20.10
C GLU A 354 -13.53 -55.17 -19.01
N ASN A 355 -13.89 -53.97 -19.45
CA ASN A 355 -14.39 -52.90 -18.60
C ASN A 355 -15.92 -52.92 -18.56
N GLU A 356 -16.50 -53.05 -17.37
CA GLU A 356 -17.93 -52.88 -17.11
C GLU A 356 -18.21 -51.41 -16.80
N VAL A 357 -18.81 -50.68 -17.74
CA VAL A 357 -19.05 -49.24 -17.61
C VAL A 357 -20.16 -48.98 -16.60
N LEU A 358 -19.88 -48.16 -15.58
CA LEU A 358 -20.91 -47.70 -14.64
C LEU A 358 -21.81 -46.63 -15.26
N PHE A 359 -21.18 -45.67 -15.94
CA PHE A 359 -21.85 -44.59 -16.65
C PHE A 359 -20.90 -43.99 -17.68
N LEU A 360 -21.47 -43.35 -18.70
CA LEU A 360 -20.76 -42.63 -19.75
C LEU A 360 -21.34 -41.21 -19.87
N ASP A 361 -20.48 -40.19 -19.81
CA ASP A 361 -20.83 -38.82 -20.17
C ASP A 361 -20.23 -38.48 -21.54
N ALA A 362 -21.09 -38.38 -22.55
CA ALA A 362 -20.69 -38.04 -23.92
C ALA A 362 -20.39 -36.53 -24.11
N GLY A 363 -20.53 -35.69 -23.08
CA GLY A 363 -20.24 -34.25 -23.18
C GLY A 363 -21.20 -33.48 -24.08
N GLY A 364 -22.43 -33.97 -24.25
CA GLY A 364 -23.42 -33.40 -25.17
C GLY A 364 -23.19 -33.74 -26.64
N LEU A 365 -22.21 -34.60 -26.96
CA LEU A 365 -21.97 -35.11 -28.31
C LEU A 365 -22.89 -36.30 -28.60
N PRO A 366 -23.37 -36.48 -29.85
CA PRO A 366 -24.17 -37.63 -30.22
C PRO A 366 -23.33 -38.91 -30.13
N CYS A 367 -23.71 -39.81 -29.23
CA CYS A 367 -23.18 -41.16 -29.12
C CYS A 367 -24.35 -42.14 -29.25
N THR A 368 -24.34 -42.99 -30.28
CA THR A 368 -25.39 -43.98 -30.54
C THR A 368 -24.96 -45.41 -30.23
N VAL A 369 -23.79 -45.56 -29.61
CA VAL A 369 -23.21 -46.83 -29.20
C VAL A 369 -24.03 -47.39 -28.05
N ASP A 370 -24.37 -48.67 -28.15
CA ASP A 370 -25.02 -49.40 -27.06
C ASP A 370 -24.10 -49.38 -25.81
N PRO A 371 -24.55 -48.84 -24.67
CA PRO A 371 -23.76 -48.83 -23.44
C PRO A 371 -23.38 -50.23 -22.93
N GLU A 372 -24.11 -51.27 -23.34
CA GLU A 372 -23.84 -52.67 -22.97
C GLU A 372 -22.80 -53.34 -23.88
N LEU A 373 -22.26 -52.64 -24.89
CA LEU A 373 -21.21 -53.20 -25.74
C LEU A 373 -19.96 -53.53 -24.91
N PRO A 374 -19.41 -54.75 -25.05
CA PRO A 374 -18.22 -55.17 -24.31
C PRO A 374 -17.03 -54.27 -24.63
N MET A 375 -16.34 -53.81 -23.58
CA MET A 375 -15.20 -52.91 -23.68
C MET A 375 -13.90 -53.64 -23.30
N PRO A 376 -13.26 -54.39 -24.21
CA PRO A 376 -12.09 -55.19 -23.89
C PRO A 376 -10.90 -54.33 -23.45
N ILE A 377 -10.10 -54.89 -22.53
CA ILE A 377 -8.87 -54.25 -22.04
C ILE A 377 -7.79 -54.31 -23.13
N ARG A 378 -7.56 -53.17 -23.81
CA ARG A 378 -6.56 -53.01 -24.87
C ARG A 378 -6.04 -51.57 -24.95
N GLY A 379 -4.95 -51.37 -25.70
CA GLY A 379 -4.34 -50.06 -25.92
C GLY A 379 -4.05 -49.32 -24.63
N LEU A 380 -4.37 -48.02 -24.60
CA LEU A 380 -4.09 -47.17 -23.44
C LEU A 380 -4.79 -47.64 -22.14
N ARG A 381 -5.94 -48.32 -22.21
CA ARG A 381 -6.58 -48.89 -21.01
C ARG A 381 -5.70 -49.98 -20.39
N SER A 382 -5.21 -50.89 -21.24
CA SER A 382 -4.31 -51.97 -20.82
C SER A 382 -3.02 -51.40 -20.21
N GLU A 383 -2.50 -50.32 -20.80
CA GLU A 383 -1.34 -49.61 -20.27
C GLU A 383 -1.59 -48.99 -18.89
N ALA A 384 -2.72 -48.32 -18.68
CA ALA A 384 -3.12 -47.81 -17.36
C ALA A 384 -3.21 -48.92 -16.31
N TYR A 385 -3.84 -50.05 -16.64
CA TYR A 385 -3.95 -51.20 -15.74
C TYR A 385 -2.58 -51.80 -15.41
N TYR A 386 -1.72 -52.01 -16.41
CA TYR A 386 -0.43 -52.66 -16.22
C TYR A 386 0.59 -51.76 -15.50
N SER A 387 0.68 -50.50 -15.92
CA SER A 387 1.58 -49.51 -15.31
C SER A 387 1.12 -49.05 -13.93
N ARG A 388 -0.17 -49.25 -13.60
CA ARG A 388 -0.82 -48.74 -12.38
C ARG A 388 -0.66 -47.23 -12.23
N SER A 389 -0.65 -46.53 -13.36
CA SER A 389 -0.44 -45.08 -13.42
C SER A 389 -1.38 -44.45 -14.44
N ALA A 390 -1.62 -43.15 -14.28
CA ALA A 390 -2.41 -42.41 -15.25
C ALA A 390 -1.63 -42.23 -16.56
N VAL A 391 -2.27 -42.55 -17.68
CA VAL A 391 -1.70 -42.45 -19.04
C VAL A 391 -2.61 -41.65 -19.93
N TYR A 392 -2.05 -40.94 -20.91
CA TYR A 392 -2.82 -40.15 -21.86
C TYR A 392 -2.20 -40.15 -23.26
N ASP A 393 -3.04 -39.93 -24.26
CA ASP A 393 -2.66 -39.75 -25.66
C ASP A 393 -3.39 -38.53 -26.22
N ASN A 394 -2.61 -37.55 -26.70
CA ASN A 394 -3.10 -36.30 -27.24
C ASN A 394 -3.43 -36.35 -28.73
N ASP A 395 -3.06 -37.43 -29.41
CA ASP A 395 -3.34 -37.66 -30.83
C ASP A 395 -4.12 -38.98 -31.02
N PHE A 396 -5.08 -39.21 -30.12
CA PHE A 396 -5.83 -40.46 -30.08
C PHE A 396 -6.63 -40.68 -31.38
N ALA A 397 -7.14 -39.60 -32.00
CA ALA A 397 -7.88 -39.63 -33.26
C ALA A 397 -7.09 -40.21 -34.44
N HIS A 398 -5.76 -40.15 -34.42
CA HIS A 398 -4.89 -40.74 -35.45
C HIS A 398 -4.18 -42.02 -34.97
N SER A 399 -4.48 -42.48 -33.76
CA SER A 399 -3.88 -43.68 -33.21
C SER A 399 -4.38 -44.95 -33.91
N GLN A 400 -3.59 -46.02 -33.85
CA GLN A 400 -3.97 -47.35 -34.30
C GLN A 400 -5.18 -47.93 -33.54
N TRP A 401 -5.63 -47.29 -32.45
CA TRP A 401 -6.73 -47.78 -31.63
C TRP A 401 -8.10 -47.35 -32.15
N MET A 402 -8.16 -46.30 -32.99
CA MET A 402 -9.39 -45.81 -33.59
C MET A 402 -10.11 -46.84 -34.46
N GLN A 403 -9.36 -47.77 -35.09
CA GLN A 403 -9.94 -48.85 -35.89
C GLN A 403 -10.83 -49.82 -35.08
N PHE A 404 -10.72 -49.79 -33.75
CA PHE A 404 -11.51 -50.65 -32.86
C PHE A 404 -12.68 -49.92 -32.19
N MET A 405 -12.96 -48.67 -32.58
CA MET A 405 -14.11 -47.92 -32.08
C MET A 405 -15.39 -48.37 -32.82
N PRO A 406 -16.50 -48.62 -32.10
CA PRO A 406 -17.76 -48.99 -32.75
C PRO A 406 -18.36 -47.81 -33.52
N ASP A 407 -19.16 -48.12 -34.54
CA ASP A 407 -19.85 -47.11 -35.34
C ASP A 407 -20.79 -46.26 -34.45
N GLY A 408 -20.74 -44.94 -34.62
CA GLY A 408 -21.54 -43.99 -33.83
C GLY A 408 -20.96 -43.61 -32.46
N HIS A 409 -19.72 -44.01 -32.15
CA HIS A 409 -18.99 -43.57 -30.97
C HIS A 409 -18.66 -42.08 -31.02
N VAL A 410 -18.63 -41.42 -29.86
CA VAL A 410 -18.19 -40.02 -29.74
C VAL A 410 -16.78 -39.86 -30.33
N HIS A 411 -16.56 -38.80 -31.10
CA HIS A 411 -15.23 -38.51 -31.64
C HIS A 411 -14.26 -38.23 -30.48
N LEU A 412 -13.15 -38.96 -30.43
CA LEU A 412 -12.12 -38.84 -29.39
C LEU A 412 -10.87 -38.21 -30.00
N GLU A 413 -10.59 -36.95 -29.71
CA GLU A 413 -9.36 -36.26 -30.11
C GLU A 413 -8.18 -36.69 -29.24
N ASN A 414 -8.40 -36.68 -27.93
CA ASN A 414 -7.42 -37.04 -26.92
C ASN A 414 -8.10 -37.76 -25.76
N VAL A 415 -7.38 -38.66 -25.11
CA VAL A 415 -7.88 -39.47 -23.98
C VAL A 415 -6.87 -39.54 -22.85
N LEU A 416 -7.38 -39.68 -21.64
CA LEU A 416 -6.63 -39.89 -20.41
C LEU A 416 -7.33 -40.98 -19.60
N PHE A 417 -6.56 -41.93 -19.09
CA PHE A 417 -7.06 -42.98 -18.21
C PHE A 417 -6.28 -43.03 -16.91
N ALA A 418 -7.00 -43.04 -15.79
CA ALA A 418 -6.44 -43.23 -14.46
C ALA A 418 -7.03 -44.50 -13.82
N PRO A 419 -6.20 -45.45 -13.36
CA PRO A 419 -6.71 -46.67 -12.74
C PRO A 419 -7.31 -46.40 -11.35
N LEU A 420 -8.37 -47.13 -11.01
CA LEU A 420 -8.89 -47.22 -9.65
C LEU A 420 -8.13 -48.37 -8.96
N ILE A 421 -7.37 -48.06 -7.91
CA ILE A 421 -6.49 -49.04 -7.26
C ILE A 421 -6.95 -49.29 -5.82
N ILE A 422 -7.24 -50.56 -5.50
CA ILE A 422 -7.52 -51.03 -4.14
C ILE A 422 -6.41 -52.03 -3.76
N HIS A 423 -5.70 -51.78 -2.66
CA HIS A 423 -4.60 -52.65 -2.19
C HIS A 423 -3.60 -53.03 -3.30
N GLU A 424 -3.12 -52.03 -4.05
CA GLU A 424 -2.21 -52.18 -5.21
C GLU A 424 -2.77 -52.95 -6.43
N THR A 425 -4.03 -53.38 -6.38
CA THR A 425 -4.70 -54.07 -7.47
C THR A 425 -5.60 -53.08 -8.21
N PRO A 426 -5.42 -52.91 -9.53
CA PRO A 426 -6.32 -52.05 -10.28
C PRO A 426 -7.63 -52.79 -10.54
N VAL A 427 -8.73 -52.21 -10.08
CA VAL A 427 -10.08 -52.80 -10.06
C VAL A 427 -11.06 -52.06 -10.98
N GLY A 428 -10.60 -50.96 -11.58
CA GLY A 428 -11.41 -50.15 -12.47
C GLY A 428 -10.59 -49.03 -13.09
N LEU A 429 -11.27 -48.14 -13.80
CA LEU A 429 -10.67 -47.09 -14.60
C LEU A 429 -11.57 -45.85 -14.63
N LEU A 430 -10.95 -44.69 -14.43
CA LEU A 430 -11.50 -43.37 -14.69
C LEU A 430 -11.00 -42.91 -16.07
N GLY A 431 -11.91 -42.77 -17.02
CA GLY A 431 -11.61 -42.28 -18.37
C GLY A 431 -12.08 -40.84 -18.56
N ILE A 432 -11.21 -40.00 -19.10
CA ILE A 432 -11.49 -38.60 -19.42
C ILE A 432 -11.04 -38.33 -20.84
N ALA A 433 -11.82 -37.58 -21.61
CA ALA A 433 -11.54 -37.36 -23.02
C ALA A 433 -11.87 -35.93 -23.48
N ASN A 434 -11.27 -35.56 -24.61
CA ASN A 434 -11.56 -34.34 -25.36
C ASN A 434 -11.35 -33.07 -24.51
N LYS A 435 -10.13 -32.91 -23.98
CA LYS A 435 -9.64 -31.66 -23.42
C LYS A 435 -9.07 -30.78 -24.55
N PRO A 436 -9.57 -29.54 -24.73
CA PRO A 436 -8.98 -28.61 -25.69
C PRO A 436 -7.51 -28.33 -25.36
N GLY A 437 -6.64 -28.48 -26.36
CA GLY A 437 -5.19 -28.30 -26.20
C GLY A 437 -4.43 -29.51 -25.63
N GLY A 438 -5.12 -30.63 -25.39
CA GLY A 438 -4.52 -31.88 -24.92
C GLY A 438 -4.28 -31.93 -23.41
N PHE A 439 -4.01 -33.14 -22.92
CA PHE A 439 -3.63 -33.46 -21.55
C PHE A 439 -2.14 -33.24 -21.30
N THR A 440 -1.82 -32.98 -20.05
CA THR A 440 -0.48 -32.76 -19.50
C THR A 440 -0.21 -33.70 -18.33
N ASP A 441 1.04 -33.85 -17.93
CA ASP A 441 1.41 -34.62 -16.72
C ASP A 441 0.68 -34.15 -15.45
N ARG A 442 0.34 -32.84 -15.39
CA ARG A 442 -0.47 -32.29 -14.29
C ARG A 442 -1.90 -32.81 -14.33
N ASP A 443 -2.50 -32.96 -15.51
CA ASP A 443 -3.84 -33.54 -15.66
C ASP A 443 -3.83 -35.02 -15.31
N ALA A 444 -2.80 -35.77 -15.71
CA ALA A 444 -2.61 -37.16 -15.32
C ALA A 444 -2.49 -37.31 -13.80
N SER A 445 -1.74 -36.42 -13.14
CA SER A 445 -1.61 -36.40 -11.68
C SER A 445 -2.94 -36.09 -10.97
N ILE A 446 -3.73 -35.14 -11.50
CA ILE A 446 -5.07 -34.83 -10.99
C ILE A 446 -5.97 -36.06 -11.16
N ALA A 447 -6.06 -36.62 -12.36
CA ALA A 447 -6.91 -37.77 -12.64
C ALA A 447 -6.53 -39.00 -11.80
N ALA A 448 -5.24 -39.22 -11.55
CA ALA A 448 -4.77 -40.27 -10.64
C ALA A 448 -5.33 -40.09 -9.21
N ALA A 449 -5.24 -38.89 -8.65
CA ALA A 449 -5.78 -38.60 -7.32
C ALA A 449 -7.30 -38.80 -7.26
N PHE A 450 -8.03 -38.44 -8.31
CA PHE A 450 -9.47 -38.69 -8.40
C PHE A 450 -9.80 -40.19 -8.62
N GLY A 451 -8.96 -40.92 -9.34
CA GLY A 451 -9.03 -42.36 -9.48
C GLY A 451 -8.85 -43.08 -8.13
N GLU A 452 -7.93 -42.60 -7.28
CA GLU A 452 -7.78 -43.08 -5.90
C GLU A 452 -9.05 -42.80 -5.06
N LEU A 453 -9.62 -41.60 -5.14
CA LEU A 453 -10.87 -41.28 -4.44
C LEU A 453 -12.03 -42.18 -4.89
N ALA A 454 -12.14 -42.46 -6.19
CA ALA A 454 -13.14 -43.38 -6.71
C ALA A 454 -12.89 -44.83 -6.23
N ALA A 455 -11.63 -45.26 -6.15
CA ALA A 455 -11.28 -46.58 -5.60
C ALA A 455 -11.63 -46.69 -4.10
N ILE A 456 -11.42 -45.63 -3.32
CA ILE A 456 -11.83 -45.57 -1.91
C ILE A 456 -13.36 -45.62 -1.80
N ALA A 457 -14.09 -44.92 -2.66
CA ALA A 457 -15.56 -44.98 -2.69
C ALA A 457 -16.07 -46.40 -2.99
N LEU A 458 -15.44 -47.09 -3.95
CA LEU A 458 -15.76 -48.49 -4.26
C LEU A 458 -15.52 -49.40 -3.05
N TYR A 459 -14.33 -49.29 -2.43
CA TYR A 459 -13.98 -50.08 -1.26
C TYR A 459 -14.95 -49.87 -0.10
N ASN A 460 -15.34 -48.62 0.17
CA ASN A 460 -16.30 -48.29 1.22
C ASN A 460 -17.67 -48.90 0.95
N SER A 461 -18.18 -48.77 -0.28
CA SER A 461 -19.46 -49.35 -0.70
C SER A 461 -19.46 -50.88 -0.55
N GLN A 462 -18.41 -51.55 -1.04
CA GLN A 462 -18.25 -53.01 -0.89
C GLN A 462 -18.15 -53.45 0.58
N THR A 463 -17.45 -52.67 1.40
CA THR A 463 -17.31 -52.96 2.84
C THR A 463 -18.66 -52.84 3.56
N LEU A 464 -19.43 -51.80 3.25
CA LEU A 464 -20.77 -51.60 3.81
C LEU A 464 -21.73 -52.72 3.39
N GLU A 465 -21.79 -53.05 2.10
CA GLU A 465 -22.62 -54.14 1.60
C GLU A 465 -22.24 -55.49 2.22
N SER A 466 -20.94 -55.75 2.37
CA SER A 466 -20.46 -56.97 3.02
C SER A 466 -20.86 -57.01 4.50
N LEU A 467 -20.86 -55.88 5.19
CA LEU A 467 -21.30 -55.77 6.58
C LEU A 467 -22.80 -56.02 6.70
N GLU A 468 -23.61 -55.36 5.88
CA GLU A 468 -25.07 -55.53 5.82
C GLU A 468 -25.45 -56.99 5.52
N ARG A 469 -24.84 -57.60 4.50
CA ARG A 469 -25.09 -59.01 4.14
C ARG A 469 -24.70 -59.97 5.27
N SER A 470 -23.61 -59.68 5.96
CA SER A 470 -23.18 -60.46 7.13
C SER A 470 -24.21 -60.35 8.27
N GLU A 471 -24.66 -59.13 8.56
CA GLU A 471 -25.69 -58.86 9.57
C GLU A 471 -27.01 -59.57 9.25
N GLU A 472 -27.50 -59.46 8.02
CA GLU A 472 -28.70 -60.15 7.56
C GLU A 472 -28.57 -61.66 7.70
N ARG A 473 -27.42 -62.24 7.30
CA ARG A 473 -27.15 -63.67 7.46
C ARG A 473 -27.22 -64.11 8.92
N PHE A 474 -26.59 -63.37 9.84
CA PHE A 474 -26.67 -63.66 11.28
C PHE A 474 -28.10 -63.55 11.81
N ARG A 475 -28.83 -62.51 11.39
CA ARG A 475 -30.23 -62.30 11.77
C ARG A 475 -31.12 -63.45 11.29
N SER A 476 -30.97 -63.91 10.04
CA SER A 476 -31.74 -65.04 9.51
C SER A 476 -31.46 -66.35 10.24
N VAL A 477 -30.20 -66.64 10.58
CA VAL A 477 -29.84 -67.83 11.38
C VAL A 477 -30.49 -67.77 12.76
N ALA A 478 -30.41 -66.63 13.45
CA ALA A 478 -31.01 -66.47 14.77
C ALA A 478 -32.55 -66.56 14.73
N GLN A 479 -33.17 -65.98 13.69
CA GLN A 479 -34.63 -65.98 13.51
C GLN A 479 -35.21 -67.36 13.20
N THR A 480 -34.45 -68.24 12.54
CA THR A 480 -34.91 -69.58 12.11
C THR A 480 -34.51 -70.71 13.06
N ALA A 481 -33.75 -70.42 14.12
CA ALA A 481 -33.37 -71.41 15.12
C ALA A 481 -34.61 -72.08 15.75
N GLY A 482 -34.55 -73.39 15.99
CA GLY A 482 -35.67 -74.16 16.57
C GLY A 482 -35.98 -73.82 18.03
N ASP A 483 -34.95 -73.44 18.80
CA ASP A 483 -35.08 -72.98 20.17
C ASP A 483 -35.38 -71.47 20.23
N ALA A 484 -36.02 -71.02 21.31
CA ALA A 484 -36.24 -69.60 21.55
C ALA A 484 -34.91 -68.91 21.86
N ILE A 485 -34.57 -67.87 21.10
CA ILE A 485 -33.39 -67.04 21.31
C ILE A 485 -33.85 -65.65 21.73
N VAL A 486 -33.40 -65.22 22.91
CA VAL A 486 -33.74 -63.94 23.52
C VAL A 486 -32.45 -63.23 23.92
N ASN A 487 -32.22 -62.01 23.41
CA ASN A 487 -31.15 -61.17 23.95
C ASN A 487 -31.71 -60.17 24.94
N VAL A 488 -30.96 -59.90 25.99
CA VAL A 488 -31.24 -58.86 26.96
C VAL A 488 -30.00 -57.99 27.22
N ASP A 489 -30.24 -56.72 27.54
CA ASP A 489 -29.20 -55.80 28.00
C ASP A 489 -28.79 -56.08 29.46
N GLN A 490 -27.83 -55.30 29.97
CA GLN A 490 -27.38 -55.36 31.36
C GLN A 490 -28.45 -55.01 32.42
N HIS A 491 -29.61 -54.49 32.00
CA HIS A 491 -30.75 -54.22 32.87
C HIS A 491 -31.81 -55.33 32.81
N GLY A 492 -31.60 -56.35 31.96
CA GLY A 492 -32.54 -57.44 31.72
C GLY A 492 -33.69 -57.04 30.79
N THR A 493 -33.53 -55.95 30.04
CA THR A 493 -34.48 -55.49 29.02
C THR A 493 -34.29 -56.30 27.75
N ILE A 494 -35.37 -56.82 27.17
CA ILE A 494 -35.32 -57.62 25.95
C ILE A 494 -34.96 -56.73 24.75
N THR A 495 -33.88 -57.08 24.05
CA THR A 495 -33.37 -56.38 22.85
C THR A 495 -33.49 -57.21 21.57
N PHE A 496 -33.64 -58.53 21.69
CA PHE A 496 -33.86 -59.42 20.55
C PHE A 496 -34.82 -60.55 20.92
N TRP A 497 -35.67 -60.93 19.98
CA TRP A 497 -36.70 -61.95 20.16
C TRP A 497 -36.95 -62.67 18.84
N ASN A 498 -36.57 -63.96 18.75
CA ASN A 498 -36.73 -64.73 17.51
C ASN A 498 -38.15 -65.30 17.30
N VAL A 499 -38.44 -65.78 16.09
CA VAL A 499 -39.74 -66.41 15.74
C VAL A 499 -40.09 -67.57 16.69
N SER A 500 -39.12 -68.38 17.09
CA SER A 500 -39.36 -69.50 18.02
C SER A 500 -39.73 -69.02 19.42
N ALA A 501 -39.14 -67.92 19.91
CA ALA A 501 -39.57 -67.28 21.16
C ALA A 501 -41.01 -66.77 21.06
N GLN A 502 -41.41 -66.18 19.93
CA GLN A 502 -42.81 -65.78 19.71
C GLN A 502 -43.75 -66.99 19.78
N ARG A 503 -43.38 -68.11 19.14
CA ARG A 503 -44.17 -69.34 19.13
C ARG A 503 -44.28 -70.00 20.50
N ILE A 504 -43.17 -70.08 21.22
CA ILE A 504 -43.07 -70.76 22.53
C ILE A 504 -43.81 -69.96 23.61
N PHE A 505 -43.61 -68.64 23.66
CA PHE A 505 -44.13 -67.79 24.73
C PHE A 505 -45.41 -67.03 24.38
N GLY A 506 -45.76 -66.91 23.10
CA GLY A 506 -47.00 -66.27 22.63
C GLY A 506 -46.98 -64.74 22.58
N TYR A 507 -45.81 -64.11 22.72
CA TYR A 507 -45.64 -62.66 22.57
C TYR A 507 -45.17 -62.31 21.16
N ALA A 508 -45.80 -61.32 20.51
CA ALA A 508 -45.26 -60.74 19.28
C ALA A 508 -44.02 -59.89 19.59
N MET A 509 -43.16 -59.67 18.60
CA MET A 509 -41.86 -59.00 18.79
C MET A 509 -42.09 -57.54 19.20
N GLU A 510 -43.00 -56.86 18.52
CA GLU A 510 -43.40 -55.47 18.73
C GLU A 510 -44.00 -55.26 20.14
N GLU A 511 -44.54 -56.31 20.74
CA GLU A 511 -45.12 -56.26 22.09
C GLU A 511 -44.09 -56.48 23.19
N ILE A 512 -42.93 -57.08 22.90
CA ILE A 512 -42.02 -57.65 23.91
C ILE A 512 -40.65 -56.99 23.93
N ILE A 513 -40.17 -56.46 22.80
CA ILE A 513 -38.94 -55.67 22.75
C ILE A 513 -39.07 -54.46 23.67
N GLY A 514 -38.02 -54.16 24.45
CA GLY A 514 -38.01 -53.09 25.45
C GLY A 514 -38.68 -53.44 26.78
N LYS A 515 -39.27 -54.63 26.93
CA LYS A 515 -39.81 -55.11 28.22
C LYS A 515 -38.78 -55.89 29.02
N PRO A 516 -38.90 -55.94 30.36
CA PRO A 516 -38.01 -56.77 31.17
C PRO A 516 -38.29 -58.25 30.92
N VAL A 517 -37.24 -59.07 30.77
CA VAL A 517 -37.36 -60.51 30.51
C VAL A 517 -38.08 -61.28 31.63
N THR A 518 -38.23 -60.68 32.80
CA THR A 518 -39.04 -61.23 33.90
C THR A 518 -40.51 -61.49 33.52
N VAL A 519 -41.01 -60.94 32.41
CA VAL A 519 -42.36 -61.23 31.89
C VAL A 519 -42.57 -62.70 31.51
N ILE A 520 -41.51 -63.43 31.13
CA ILE A 520 -41.57 -64.86 30.83
C ILE A 520 -41.09 -65.74 32.00
N ILE A 521 -40.84 -65.14 33.16
CA ILE A 521 -40.40 -65.83 34.39
C ILE A 521 -41.54 -65.80 35.42
N PRO A 522 -41.89 -66.93 36.07
CA PRO A 522 -42.88 -66.93 37.14
C PRO A 522 -42.53 -65.93 38.26
N ARG A 523 -43.54 -65.20 38.78
CA ARG A 523 -43.34 -64.14 39.79
C ARG A 523 -42.50 -64.57 41.00
N ARG A 524 -42.67 -65.82 41.44
CA ARG A 524 -41.92 -66.44 42.55
C ARG A 524 -40.40 -66.48 42.34
N PHE A 525 -39.92 -66.36 41.09
CA PHE A 525 -38.50 -66.41 40.75
C PHE A 525 -37.90 -65.06 40.35
N HIS A 526 -38.67 -63.96 40.39
CA HIS A 526 -38.21 -62.64 39.96
C HIS A 526 -37.02 -62.12 40.79
N ASP A 527 -37.08 -62.24 42.11
CA ASP A 527 -36.00 -61.75 42.99
C ASP A 527 -34.72 -62.57 42.83
N ARG A 528 -34.86 -63.89 42.68
CA ARG A 528 -33.74 -64.79 42.39
C ARG A 528 -33.10 -64.42 41.05
N TYR A 529 -33.89 -64.24 39.99
CA TYR A 529 -33.39 -63.81 38.69
C TYR A 529 -32.61 -62.48 38.78
N LYS A 530 -33.13 -61.48 39.49
CA LYS A 530 -32.42 -60.19 39.67
C LYS A 530 -31.09 -60.32 40.41
N GLN A 531 -30.98 -61.26 41.34
CA GLN A 531 -29.72 -61.55 42.02
C GLN A 531 -28.73 -62.24 41.07
N GLU A 532 -29.19 -63.27 40.35
CA GLU A 532 -28.39 -63.99 39.35
C GLU A 532 -27.92 -63.06 38.22
N LEU A 533 -28.79 -62.20 37.70
CA LEU A 533 -28.46 -61.22 36.66
C LEU A 533 -27.32 -60.30 37.11
N ARG A 534 -27.40 -59.76 38.33
CA ARG A 534 -26.33 -58.92 38.91
C ARG A 534 -25.03 -59.69 39.06
N HIS A 535 -25.11 -60.95 39.49
CA HIS A 535 -23.94 -61.80 39.63
C HIS A 535 -23.29 -62.06 38.28
N VAL A 536 -24.05 -62.53 37.30
CA VAL A 536 -23.58 -62.82 35.94
C VAL A 536 -22.98 -61.59 35.27
N ILE A 537 -23.60 -60.42 35.39
CA ILE A 537 -23.07 -59.16 34.84
C ILE A 537 -21.77 -58.74 35.56
N SER A 538 -21.62 -59.03 36.85
CA SER A 538 -20.41 -58.71 37.61
C SER A 538 -19.20 -59.59 37.26
N THR A 539 -19.42 -60.74 36.62
CA THR A 539 -18.34 -61.65 36.20
C THR A 539 -17.67 -61.20 34.91
N ASN A 540 -16.35 -61.42 34.80
CA ASN A 540 -15.53 -61.06 33.63
C ASN A 540 -15.49 -62.14 32.53
N ALA A 541 -16.10 -63.30 32.72
CA ALA A 541 -16.04 -64.41 31.77
C ALA A 541 -17.05 -64.23 30.62
N SER A 542 -16.60 -64.21 29.36
CA SER A 542 -17.45 -64.15 28.17
C SER A 542 -17.62 -65.57 27.59
N GLY A 543 -18.81 -65.88 27.05
CA GLY A 543 -19.15 -67.21 26.53
C GLY A 543 -20.37 -67.83 27.21
N VAL A 544 -20.58 -69.13 26.99
CA VAL A 544 -21.68 -69.89 27.63
C VAL A 544 -21.39 -70.00 29.13
N ILE A 545 -22.40 -69.68 29.94
CA ILE A 545 -22.34 -69.65 31.39
C ILE A 545 -22.97 -70.93 31.93
N GLY A 546 -22.12 -71.81 32.47
CA GLY A 546 -22.56 -73.06 33.10
C GLY A 546 -23.10 -74.09 32.11
N ALA A 547 -23.59 -75.20 32.65
CA ALA A 547 -24.35 -76.19 31.89
C ALA A 547 -25.81 -75.72 31.70
N PRO A 548 -26.52 -76.21 30.67
CA PRO A 548 -27.96 -75.97 30.54
C PRO A 548 -28.69 -76.34 31.84
N ILE A 549 -29.63 -75.49 32.27
CA ILE A 549 -30.42 -75.70 33.48
C ILE A 549 -31.89 -75.86 33.14
N GLU A 550 -32.54 -76.84 33.75
CA GLU A 550 -33.99 -77.00 33.67
C GLU A 550 -34.69 -76.08 34.68
N LEU A 551 -35.67 -75.31 34.22
CA LEU A 551 -36.44 -74.39 35.05
C LEU A 551 -37.87 -74.23 34.52
N THR A 552 -38.70 -73.48 35.25
CA THR A 552 -40.08 -73.21 34.85
C THR A 552 -40.21 -71.81 34.27
N SER A 553 -40.81 -71.70 33.08
CA SER A 553 -41.13 -70.44 32.42
C SER A 553 -42.65 -70.23 32.33
N VAL A 554 -43.10 -69.03 31.97
CA VAL A 554 -44.53 -68.70 31.83
C VAL A 554 -44.84 -68.12 30.45
N LYS A 555 -45.90 -68.62 29.80
CA LYS A 555 -46.41 -68.10 28.51
C LYS A 555 -47.27 -66.85 28.72
N LYS A 556 -47.56 -66.09 27.66
CA LYS A 556 -48.49 -64.93 27.69
C LYS A 556 -49.86 -65.27 28.26
N SER A 557 -50.32 -66.51 28.08
CA SER A 557 -51.58 -67.04 28.63
C SER A 557 -51.56 -67.26 30.15
N GLY A 558 -50.39 -67.17 30.79
CA GLY A 558 -50.19 -67.47 32.21
C GLY A 558 -49.90 -68.94 32.51
N VAL A 559 -49.84 -69.81 31.49
CA VAL A 559 -49.50 -71.24 31.66
C VAL A 559 -48.01 -71.39 31.93
N GLU A 560 -47.68 -72.07 33.03
CA GLU A 560 -46.31 -72.47 33.36
C GLU A 560 -45.91 -73.77 32.65
N PHE A 561 -44.67 -73.84 32.19
CA PHE A 561 -44.14 -75.01 31.48
C PHE A 561 -42.62 -75.16 31.74
N PRO A 562 -42.10 -76.40 31.73
CA PRO A 562 -40.68 -76.67 31.90
C PRO A 562 -39.89 -76.25 30.65
N VAL A 563 -38.73 -75.64 30.86
CA VAL A 563 -37.79 -75.26 29.81
C VAL A 563 -36.36 -75.62 30.21
N GLU A 564 -35.54 -75.96 29.23
CA GLU A 564 -34.08 -75.99 29.37
C GLU A 564 -33.51 -74.64 28.93
N LEU A 565 -32.77 -73.95 29.81
CA LEU A 565 -32.16 -72.65 29.55
C LEU A 565 -30.64 -72.78 29.47
N SER A 566 -30.08 -72.29 28.37
CA SER A 566 -28.65 -71.98 28.24
C SER A 566 -28.46 -70.47 28.20
N VAL A 567 -27.47 -69.97 28.94
CA VAL A 567 -27.16 -68.54 29.02
C VAL A 567 -25.77 -68.31 28.43
N ALA A 568 -25.62 -67.32 27.56
CA ALA A 568 -24.33 -66.84 27.09
C ALA A 568 -24.18 -65.35 27.35
N ARG A 569 -22.96 -64.91 27.68
CA ARG A 569 -22.63 -63.49 27.87
C ARG A 569 -21.62 -63.03 26.83
N TRP A 570 -21.86 -61.84 26.29
CA TRP A 570 -21.00 -61.18 25.31
C TRP A 570 -21.08 -59.66 25.49
N ASN A 571 -20.24 -58.91 24.78
CA ASN A 571 -20.17 -57.45 24.91
C ASN A 571 -20.39 -56.78 23.54
N VAL A 572 -21.04 -55.63 23.54
CA VAL A 572 -21.07 -54.66 22.42
C VAL A 572 -20.42 -53.38 22.91
N GLY A 573 -19.18 -53.10 22.48
CA GLY A 573 -18.38 -52.04 23.08
C GLY A 573 -18.18 -52.28 24.59
N GLU A 574 -18.60 -51.34 25.42
CA GLU A 574 -18.58 -51.46 26.89
C GLU A 574 -19.87 -52.08 27.48
N GLU A 575 -20.94 -52.21 26.68
CA GLU A 575 -22.21 -52.76 27.15
C GLU A 575 -22.19 -54.29 27.22
N LYS A 576 -22.70 -54.82 28.33
CA LYS A 576 -22.80 -56.27 28.56
C LYS A 576 -24.16 -56.77 28.09
N MET A 577 -24.14 -57.80 27.25
CA MET A 577 -25.32 -58.45 26.69
C MET A 577 -25.41 -59.90 27.14
N LEU A 578 -26.64 -60.38 27.30
CA LEU A 578 -26.93 -61.78 27.63
C LEU A 578 -27.84 -62.37 26.56
N THR A 579 -27.51 -63.58 26.12
CA THR A 579 -28.32 -64.38 25.21
C THR A 579 -28.86 -65.58 25.96
N TYR A 580 -30.18 -65.72 25.99
CA TYR A 580 -30.90 -66.87 26.50
C TYR A 580 -31.33 -67.74 25.32
N VAL A 581 -30.86 -68.99 25.30
CA VAL A 581 -31.36 -70.03 24.40
C VAL A 581 -32.24 -70.94 25.24
N ILE A 582 -33.53 -70.95 24.93
CA ILE A 582 -34.57 -71.60 25.71
C ILE A 582 -35.25 -72.67 24.87
N ARG A 583 -35.20 -73.91 25.34
CA ARG A 583 -35.88 -75.06 24.71
C ARG A 583 -37.08 -75.46 25.55
N ASP A 584 -38.24 -75.59 24.89
CA ASP A 584 -39.43 -76.17 25.50
C ASP A 584 -39.23 -77.70 25.63
N ILE A 585 -39.35 -78.25 26.84
CA ILE A 585 -39.09 -79.67 27.14
C ILE A 585 -40.37 -80.42 27.57
N THR A 586 -41.56 -79.88 27.24
CA THR A 586 -42.86 -80.53 27.48
C THR A 586 -43.16 -81.72 26.59
#